data_AF-A0A7X2NLD9-F1
#
_entry.id   AF-A0A7X2NLD9-F1
#
_cell.length_a   1.000
_cell.length_b   1.000
_cell.length_c   1.000
_cell.angle_alpha   90.00
_cell.angle_beta   90.00
_cell.angle_gamma   90.00
#
_symmetry.space_group_name_H-M   'P 1'
#
loop_
_entity.id
_entity.type
_entity.pdbx_description
1 polymer ?
#
loop_
_entity_poly.entity_id
_entity_poly.type
_entity_poly.pdbx_seq_one_letter_code
_entity_poly.pdbx_strand_id
1 'polypeptide(L)'
;MKLKRKTRRILAAFLAMSLCIPTVLHYMATAYALESCDKSHEWTGLHLYWTDIPTSDGTAFGWPRKTYFTGGTGEWKDMNGMYVYCVANHTGQPGQGAEAMVGNRLTLDKYMEFKGNESMDYGSQMETMKKFTFCLAAAATIAPGKQSTSDLKSEYSTTYLDIMAQSVLLAIEGRMGLGARITTMDRAAAYQAYCNAMQYEYHLDPYEWEGKVTQLHPQIASEVLANREKFFNDAWDAALVMYNAIQNNAAGIQANHMSAEVDPNDPSKYIVKINCYNLQSVWDNYYSKISITESPGWSTESSQYDPATGYGTIVFKGSAGIDLNKDGLKFKFDNPGFLTDLSQPVLYEFDFCTIGPDGTLQHGGFQTMFCAMQKEPTIIVGGGPGGGGGGGGGEGGEGSIALEVHRYKHSEDWQTTYNVDLRKLDS
;
A
#
# COMPACT_ATOMS: atom_id res chain seq x y z
N MET A 1 -59.02 -29.77 30.30
CA MET A 1 -58.07 -29.15 31.27
C MET A 1 -57.71 -27.75 30.78
N LYS A 2 -58.17 -26.66 31.43
CA LYS A 2 -57.86 -25.28 31.00
C LYS A 2 -56.49 -24.85 31.55
N LEU A 3 -55.47 -24.76 30.69
CA LEU A 3 -54.14 -24.26 31.06
C LEU A 3 -54.22 -22.83 31.62
N LYS A 4 -53.66 -22.61 32.82
CA LYS A 4 -53.66 -21.31 33.52
C LYS A 4 -52.93 -20.24 32.70
N ARG A 5 -53.43 -19.00 32.76
CA ARG A 5 -52.99 -17.84 31.94
C ARG A 5 -51.48 -17.55 32.03
N LYS A 6 -50.83 -17.84 33.16
CA LYS A 6 -49.37 -17.70 33.35
C LYS A 6 -48.56 -18.71 32.51
N THR A 7 -49.03 -19.94 32.37
CA THR A 7 -48.35 -21.00 31.61
C THR A 7 -48.35 -20.71 30.10
N ARG A 8 -49.40 -20.04 29.59
CA ARG A 8 -49.46 -19.57 28.20
C ARG A 8 -48.46 -18.46 27.88
N ARG A 9 -48.18 -17.56 28.83
CA ARG A 9 -47.18 -16.49 28.65
C ARG A 9 -45.76 -17.03 28.65
N ILE A 10 -45.48 -18.03 29.47
CA ILE A 10 -44.15 -18.69 29.50
C ILE A 10 -43.93 -19.51 28.22
N LEU A 11 -44.94 -20.26 27.75
CA LEU A 11 -44.88 -20.96 26.46
C LEU A 11 -44.76 -20.01 25.27
N ALA A 12 -45.43 -18.86 25.29
CA ALA A 12 -45.29 -17.84 24.24
C ALA A 12 -43.91 -17.15 24.27
N ALA A 13 -43.32 -16.93 25.45
CA ALA A 13 -41.96 -16.40 25.57
C ALA A 13 -40.90 -17.42 25.12
N PHE A 14 -41.11 -18.71 25.42
CA PHE A 14 -40.26 -19.78 24.89
C PHE A 14 -40.44 -19.96 23.37
N LEU A 15 -41.66 -19.85 22.84
CA LEU A 15 -41.89 -19.88 21.39
C LEU A 15 -41.26 -18.66 20.68
N ALA A 16 -41.37 -17.47 21.28
CA ALA A 16 -40.75 -16.25 20.75
C ALA A 16 -39.22 -16.31 20.80
N MET A 17 -38.63 -16.85 21.88
CA MET A 17 -37.19 -17.14 21.91
C MET A 17 -36.81 -18.19 20.86
N SER A 18 -37.60 -19.27 20.68
CA SER A 18 -37.33 -20.26 19.63
C SER A 18 -37.55 -19.76 18.19
N LEU A 19 -38.26 -18.65 18.01
CA LEU A 19 -38.43 -17.96 16.74
C LEU A 19 -37.36 -16.88 16.48
N CYS A 20 -36.56 -16.51 17.49
CA CYS A 20 -35.35 -15.68 17.34
C CYS A 20 -34.07 -16.53 17.22
N ILE A 21 -34.14 -17.82 17.52
CA ILE A 21 -33.07 -18.80 17.26
C ILE A 21 -32.82 -19.07 15.76
N PRO A 22 -33.78 -19.02 14.81
CA PRO A 22 -33.53 -19.30 13.41
C PRO A 22 -32.64 -18.27 12.74
N THR A 23 -32.60 -17.02 13.20
CA THR A 23 -31.67 -16.01 12.68
C THR A 23 -30.24 -16.31 13.13
N VAL A 24 -30.02 -16.63 14.41
CA VAL A 24 -28.68 -17.00 14.91
C VAL A 24 -28.21 -18.35 14.35
N LEU A 25 -29.11 -19.34 14.22
CA LEU A 25 -28.77 -20.62 13.61
C LEU A 25 -28.64 -20.54 12.09
N HIS A 26 -29.32 -19.64 11.37
CA HIS A 26 -29.04 -19.40 9.95
C HIS A 26 -27.63 -18.86 9.78
N TYR A 27 -27.23 -17.81 10.53
CA TYR A 27 -25.87 -17.26 10.45
C TYR A 27 -24.79 -18.28 10.80
N MET A 28 -25.05 -19.18 11.77
CA MET A 28 -24.09 -20.22 12.14
C MET A 28 -24.11 -21.44 11.21
N ALA A 29 -25.24 -21.76 10.56
CA ALA A 29 -25.32 -22.86 9.60
C ALA A 29 -24.83 -22.45 8.20
N THR A 30 -24.96 -21.16 7.83
CA THR A 30 -24.43 -20.63 6.56
C THR A 30 -22.91 -20.69 6.52
N ALA A 31 -22.21 -20.51 7.65
CA ALA A 31 -20.75 -20.66 7.72
C ALA A 31 -20.27 -22.12 7.51
N TYR A 32 -21.14 -23.12 7.74
CA TYR A 32 -20.78 -24.55 7.66
C TYR A 32 -21.26 -25.26 6.38
N ALA A 33 -22.10 -24.62 5.56
CA ALA A 33 -22.63 -25.21 4.30
C ALA A 33 -21.93 -24.70 3.02
N LEU A 34 -20.76 -24.06 3.14
CA LEU A 34 -20.03 -23.39 2.05
C LEU A 34 -19.08 -24.34 1.31
N GLU A 35 -19.52 -25.56 1.00
CA GLU A 35 -18.67 -26.64 0.47
C GLU A 35 -18.68 -26.79 -1.07
N SER A 36 -19.10 -25.76 -1.82
CA SER A 36 -19.21 -25.85 -3.30
C SER A 36 -18.58 -24.70 -4.09
N CYS A 37 -17.45 -24.17 -3.61
CA CYS A 37 -16.61 -23.30 -4.44
C CYS A 37 -15.39 -24.07 -4.94
N ASP A 38 -15.23 -24.18 -6.28
CA ASP A 38 -14.06 -24.81 -6.93
C ASP A 38 -12.74 -24.02 -6.76
N LYS A 39 -12.80 -22.84 -6.13
CA LYS A 39 -11.63 -22.03 -5.80
C LYS A 39 -11.36 -22.13 -4.30
N SER A 40 -10.10 -22.39 -3.94
CA SER A 40 -9.64 -22.36 -2.54
C SER A 40 -9.71 -20.94 -2.02
N HIS A 41 -10.85 -20.55 -1.46
CA HIS A 41 -11.03 -19.25 -0.86
C HIS A 41 -10.96 -19.36 0.66
N GLU A 42 -10.30 -18.40 1.27
CA GLU A 42 -10.20 -18.31 2.72
C GLU A 42 -11.28 -17.38 3.26
N TRP A 43 -12.18 -17.94 4.07
CA TRP A 43 -13.17 -17.19 4.82
C TRP A 43 -12.51 -16.42 5.96
N THR A 44 -12.76 -15.12 5.99
CA THR A 44 -12.07 -14.23 6.93
C THR A 44 -12.88 -14.00 8.21
N GLY A 45 -14.19 -14.24 8.16
CA GLY A 45 -15.16 -13.79 9.17
C GLY A 45 -15.37 -12.28 9.19
N LEU A 46 -14.75 -11.51 8.28
CA LEU A 46 -15.01 -10.09 8.09
C LEU A 46 -16.29 -9.92 7.27
N HIS A 47 -17.08 -8.92 7.63
CA HIS A 47 -18.34 -8.60 6.97
C HIS A 47 -18.31 -7.16 6.49
N LEU A 48 -18.66 -6.95 5.21
CA LEU A 48 -18.72 -5.63 4.59
C LEU A 48 -19.95 -4.86 5.05
N TYR A 49 -19.73 -3.64 5.51
CA TYR A 49 -20.78 -2.68 5.77
C TYR A 49 -20.44 -1.35 5.10
N TRP A 50 -21.43 -0.47 5.03
CA TRP A 50 -21.21 0.88 4.57
C TRP A 50 -22.15 1.86 5.25
N THR A 51 -21.74 3.12 5.23
CA THR A 51 -22.58 4.26 5.59
C THR A 51 -22.69 5.18 4.38
N ASP A 52 -23.90 5.65 4.12
CA ASP A 52 -24.14 6.59 3.03
C ASP A 52 -23.43 7.93 3.31
N ILE A 53 -22.99 8.60 2.25
CA ILE A 53 -22.36 9.92 2.33
C ILE A 53 -23.41 10.96 1.95
N PRO A 54 -23.68 11.97 2.81
CA PRO A 54 -24.69 12.97 2.54
C PRO A 54 -24.16 14.04 1.58
N THR A 55 -25.07 14.55 0.75
CA THR A 55 -24.88 15.73 -0.08
C THR A 55 -25.38 16.98 0.63
N SER A 56 -25.17 18.15 0.04
CA SER A 56 -25.57 19.45 0.56
C SER A 56 -27.08 19.63 0.71
N ASP A 57 -27.90 18.88 -0.03
CA ASP A 57 -29.36 18.96 0.04
C ASP A 57 -29.97 17.97 1.07
N GLY A 58 -29.11 17.20 1.76
CA GLY A 58 -29.50 16.19 2.74
C GLY A 58 -29.84 14.82 2.15
N THR A 59 -29.78 14.65 0.82
CA THR A 59 -29.87 13.33 0.18
C THR A 59 -28.52 12.62 0.19
N ALA A 60 -28.52 11.29 0.21
CA ALA A 60 -27.31 10.50 0.07
C ALA A 60 -26.88 10.41 -1.40
N PHE A 61 -25.56 10.32 -1.64
CA PHE A 61 -25.02 9.99 -2.96
C PHE A 61 -25.54 8.64 -3.49
N GLY A 62 -25.76 7.65 -2.61
CA GLY A 62 -26.05 6.26 -2.98
C GLY A 62 -24.83 5.51 -3.55
N TRP A 63 -23.96 6.21 -4.28
CA TRP A 63 -22.56 5.90 -4.53
C TRP A 63 -21.84 7.23 -4.85
N PRO A 64 -20.65 7.54 -4.30
CA PRO A 64 -19.84 6.76 -3.36
C PRO A 64 -20.43 6.57 -1.96
N ARG A 65 -19.86 5.60 -1.23
CA ARG A 65 -20.24 5.22 0.13
C ARG A 65 -18.99 4.95 0.96
N LYS A 66 -19.09 5.20 2.27
CA LYS A 66 -18.03 4.88 3.23
C LYS A 66 -18.10 3.40 3.59
N THR A 67 -17.22 2.58 3.04
CA THR A 67 -17.20 1.12 3.20
C THR A 67 -16.20 0.67 4.27
N TYR A 68 -16.59 -0.28 5.11
CA TYR A 68 -15.76 -0.74 6.22
C TYR A 68 -16.05 -2.19 6.61
N PHE A 69 -15.08 -2.82 7.28
CA PHE A 69 -15.24 -4.16 7.82
C PHE A 69 -15.71 -4.17 9.27
N THR A 70 -16.49 -5.20 9.60
CA THR A 70 -16.74 -5.61 10.99
C THR A 70 -16.48 -7.11 11.15
N GLY A 71 -16.16 -7.56 12.36
CA GLY A 71 -15.92 -8.98 12.66
C GLY A 71 -14.47 -9.40 12.42
N GLY A 72 -14.25 -10.56 11.80
CA GLY A 72 -12.93 -11.12 11.55
C GLY A 72 -12.55 -12.24 12.52
N THR A 73 -11.80 -13.22 12.01
CA THR A 73 -11.29 -14.37 12.78
C THR A 73 -9.78 -14.56 12.51
N GLY A 74 -9.07 -15.24 13.41
CA GLY A 74 -7.64 -15.52 13.21
C GLY A 74 -6.80 -14.24 13.02
N GLU A 75 -6.05 -14.19 11.92
CA GLU A 75 -5.23 -13.01 11.54
C GLU A 75 -6.07 -11.81 11.09
N TRP A 76 -7.32 -12.02 10.68
CA TRP A 76 -8.19 -10.99 10.12
C TRP A 76 -8.88 -10.10 11.18
N LYS A 77 -8.85 -10.50 12.46
CA LYS A 77 -9.47 -9.75 13.57
C LYS A 77 -8.97 -8.30 13.65
N ASP A 78 -7.74 -8.05 13.20
CA ASP A 78 -7.11 -6.73 13.26
C ASP A 78 -7.63 -5.79 12.17
N MET A 79 -8.30 -6.33 11.14
CA MET A 79 -9.03 -5.55 10.12
C MET A 79 -10.44 -5.13 10.56
N ASN A 80 -10.92 -5.59 11.72
CA ASN A 80 -12.19 -5.14 12.27
C ASN A 80 -12.16 -3.62 12.48
N GLY A 81 -13.10 -2.89 11.89
CA GLY A 81 -13.19 -1.45 11.97
C GLY A 81 -12.23 -0.67 11.06
N MET A 82 -11.59 -1.36 10.11
CA MET A 82 -10.87 -0.70 9.02
C MET A 82 -11.84 -0.33 7.90
N TYR A 83 -11.54 0.77 7.21
CA TYR A 83 -12.16 1.06 5.92
C TYR A 83 -11.68 0.07 4.85
N VAL A 84 -12.51 -0.12 3.84
CA VAL A 84 -12.23 -0.97 2.68
C VAL A 84 -12.52 -0.17 1.45
N TYR A 85 -11.64 -0.20 0.47
CA TYR A 85 -11.69 0.75 -0.63
C TYR A 85 -11.91 0.05 -1.96
N CYS A 86 -12.84 0.57 -2.76
CA CYS A 86 -13.10 0.04 -4.09
C CYS A 86 -12.04 0.52 -5.06
N VAL A 87 -11.42 -0.39 -5.79
CA VAL A 87 -10.63 -0.05 -6.98
C VAL A 87 -11.00 -1.05 -8.07
N ALA A 88 -11.52 -0.56 -9.19
CA ALA A 88 -12.00 -1.33 -10.33
C ALA A 88 -13.31 -2.11 -10.17
N ASN A 89 -13.99 -2.23 -11.33
CA ASN A 89 -15.16 -3.05 -11.61
C ASN A 89 -16.45 -2.72 -10.81
N HIS A 90 -17.17 -1.64 -11.18
CA HIS A 90 -18.49 -1.30 -10.60
C HIS A 90 -19.66 -2.16 -11.13
N THR A 91 -19.45 -3.46 -11.33
CA THR A 91 -20.53 -4.36 -11.79
C THR A 91 -21.59 -4.61 -10.72
N GLY A 92 -21.31 -4.24 -9.46
CA GLY A 92 -22.26 -4.20 -8.34
C GLY A 92 -21.56 -3.93 -7.00
N GLN A 93 -22.34 -3.66 -5.95
CA GLN A 93 -21.87 -3.65 -4.56
C GLN A 93 -22.46 -4.87 -3.84
N PRO A 94 -21.68 -5.61 -3.04
CA PRO A 94 -22.22 -6.70 -2.22
C PRO A 94 -23.26 -6.15 -1.25
N GLY A 95 -24.19 -6.99 -0.78
CA GLY A 95 -25.15 -6.62 0.27
C GLY A 95 -24.48 -6.29 1.61
N GLN A 96 -25.12 -5.48 2.47
CA GLN A 96 -24.59 -5.23 3.82
C GLN A 96 -24.55 -6.52 4.60
N GLY A 97 -23.44 -6.78 5.28
CA GLY A 97 -23.20 -8.04 5.98
C GLY A 97 -22.72 -9.17 5.06
N ALA A 98 -22.38 -8.90 3.80
CA ALA A 98 -21.70 -9.90 2.96
C ALA A 98 -20.35 -10.27 3.58
N GLU A 99 -20.08 -11.57 3.69
CA GLU A 99 -18.82 -12.06 4.24
C GLU A 99 -17.70 -11.95 3.18
N ALA A 100 -16.56 -11.43 3.63
CA ALA A 100 -15.39 -11.19 2.81
C ALA A 100 -14.52 -12.45 2.73
N MET A 101 -14.05 -12.73 1.52
CA MET A 101 -13.11 -13.81 1.23
C MET A 101 -11.85 -13.20 0.63
N VAL A 102 -10.70 -13.80 0.94
CA VAL A 102 -9.45 -13.35 0.32
C VAL A 102 -9.42 -13.84 -1.13
N GLY A 103 -9.46 -12.89 -2.06
CA GLY A 103 -9.28 -13.12 -3.49
C GLY A 103 -7.80 -13.14 -3.88
N ASN A 104 -7.01 -12.22 -3.32
CA ASN A 104 -5.56 -12.18 -3.52
C ASN A 104 -4.84 -11.61 -2.29
N ARG A 105 -3.61 -12.07 -2.08
CA ARG A 105 -2.66 -11.55 -1.09
C ARG A 105 -1.51 -10.91 -1.87
N LEU A 106 -1.53 -9.59 -2.02
CA LEU A 106 -0.53 -8.87 -2.80
C LEU A 106 0.72 -8.64 -1.95
N THR A 107 1.68 -9.53 -2.13
CA THR A 107 3.06 -9.37 -1.66
C THR A 107 3.84 -8.48 -2.62
N LEU A 108 5.02 -8.04 -2.19
CA LEU A 108 5.88 -7.17 -2.98
C LEU A 108 6.25 -7.78 -4.34
N ASP A 109 6.52 -9.07 -4.45
CA ASP A 109 6.81 -9.73 -5.74
C ASP A 109 5.60 -9.79 -6.70
N LYS A 110 4.41 -9.45 -6.20
CA LYS A 110 3.15 -9.42 -6.95
C LYS A 110 2.58 -8.02 -7.15
N TYR A 111 3.36 -6.95 -6.96
CA TYR A 111 2.85 -5.57 -7.14
C TYR A 111 2.27 -5.33 -8.55
N MET A 112 2.72 -6.08 -9.56
CA MET A 112 2.19 -6.01 -10.94
C MET A 112 0.77 -6.55 -11.08
N GLU A 113 0.33 -7.44 -10.16
CA GLU A 113 -1.02 -7.99 -10.10
C GLU A 113 -2.01 -7.03 -9.41
N PHE A 114 -1.55 -5.90 -8.89
CA PHE A 114 -2.43 -4.91 -8.27
C PHE A 114 -3.41 -4.34 -9.30
N LYS A 115 -4.66 -4.83 -9.24
CA LYS A 115 -5.73 -4.42 -10.17
C LYS A 115 -6.04 -2.94 -10.12
N GLY A 116 -5.72 -2.30 -9.00
CA GLY A 116 -5.91 -0.87 -8.85
C GLY A 116 -5.06 0.00 -9.77
N ASN A 117 -4.15 -0.54 -10.58
CA ASN A 117 -3.53 0.18 -11.70
C ASN A 117 -3.51 -0.65 -12.99
N GLU A 118 -4.43 -1.61 -13.14
CA GLU A 118 -4.49 -2.50 -14.32
C GLU A 118 -4.72 -1.73 -15.62
N SER A 119 -5.56 -0.70 -15.57
CA SER A 119 -5.91 0.14 -16.73
C SER A 119 -4.92 1.29 -17.01
N MET A 120 -3.86 1.40 -16.21
CA MET A 120 -2.89 2.48 -16.34
C MET A 120 -1.78 2.14 -17.34
N ASP A 121 -1.58 3.03 -18.31
CA ASP A 121 -0.39 3.04 -19.16
C ASP A 121 0.57 4.14 -18.70
N TYR A 122 1.68 3.72 -18.10
CA TYR A 122 2.77 4.61 -17.68
C TYR A 122 3.89 4.71 -18.72
N GLY A 123 3.72 4.12 -19.91
CA GLY A 123 4.74 4.07 -20.94
C GLY A 123 6.05 3.48 -20.44
N SER A 124 7.15 4.22 -20.64
CA SER A 124 8.50 3.81 -20.23
C SER A 124 8.70 3.70 -18.71
N GLN A 125 7.79 4.24 -17.91
CA GLN A 125 7.84 4.24 -16.44
C GLN A 125 6.99 3.12 -15.80
N MET A 126 6.54 2.13 -16.58
CA MET A 126 5.62 1.07 -16.13
C MET A 126 6.04 0.38 -14.83
N GLU A 127 7.27 -0.10 -14.74
CA GLU A 127 7.75 -0.82 -13.55
C GLU A 127 7.81 0.08 -12.32
N THR A 128 8.47 1.25 -12.46
CA THR A 128 8.61 2.26 -11.42
C THR A 128 7.26 2.71 -10.88
N MET A 129 6.33 3.10 -11.77
CA MET A 129 5.04 3.62 -11.37
C MET A 129 4.12 2.54 -10.81
N LYS A 130 4.09 1.32 -11.35
CA LYS A 130 3.28 0.25 -10.75
C LYS A 130 3.77 -0.11 -9.34
N LYS A 131 5.10 -0.16 -9.14
CA LYS A 131 5.70 -0.40 -7.82
C LYS A 131 5.42 0.75 -6.84
N PHE A 132 5.63 1.99 -7.27
CA PHE A 132 5.40 3.16 -6.41
C PHE A 132 3.91 3.33 -6.06
N THR A 133 3.01 3.20 -7.03
CA THR A 133 1.57 3.33 -6.78
C THR A 133 1.01 2.20 -5.92
N PHE A 134 1.62 1.01 -5.96
CA PHE A 134 1.32 -0.06 -5.01
C PHE A 134 1.68 0.34 -3.57
N CYS A 135 2.88 0.91 -3.34
CA CYS A 135 3.25 1.47 -2.04
C CYS A 135 2.34 2.62 -1.60
N LEU A 136 1.94 3.49 -2.54
CA LEU A 136 1.04 4.61 -2.26
C LEU A 136 -0.36 4.13 -1.87
N ALA A 137 -0.90 3.11 -2.54
CA ALA A 137 -2.18 2.50 -2.19
C ALA A 137 -2.14 1.89 -0.78
N ALA A 138 -1.04 1.22 -0.42
CA ALA A 138 -0.82 0.68 0.91
C ALA A 138 -0.81 1.79 1.99
N ALA A 139 -0.02 2.84 1.78
CA ALA A 139 0.05 3.98 2.70
C ALA A 139 -1.31 4.64 2.90
N ALA A 140 -2.03 4.92 1.81
CA ALA A 140 -3.35 5.56 1.85
C ALA A 140 -4.40 4.69 2.57
N THR A 141 -4.35 3.38 2.38
CA THR A 141 -5.28 2.44 3.01
C THR A 141 -5.04 2.33 4.53
N ILE A 142 -3.79 2.45 4.97
CA ILE A 142 -3.40 2.41 6.38
C ILE A 142 -3.69 3.73 7.09
N ALA A 143 -3.51 4.84 6.40
CA ALA A 143 -3.47 6.18 7.00
C ALA A 143 -4.67 6.53 7.90
N PRO A 144 -5.94 6.19 7.57
CA PRO A 144 -7.06 6.43 8.47
C PRO A 144 -6.98 5.63 9.77
N GLY A 145 -6.37 4.45 9.74
CA GLY A 145 -6.33 3.51 10.85
C GLY A 145 -7.70 2.94 11.21
N LYS A 146 -7.74 2.22 12.32
CA LYS A 146 -8.95 1.58 12.84
C LYS A 146 -9.89 2.60 13.47
N GLN A 147 -11.16 2.55 13.07
CA GLN A 147 -12.20 3.44 13.55
C GLN A 147 -13.10 2.79 14.61
N SER A 148 -13.77 3.61 15.41
CA SER A 148 -14.80 3.14 16.32
C SER A 148 -16.08 2.76 15.56
N THR A 149 -16.88 1.85 16.09
CA THR A 149 -18.18 1.48 15.48
C THR A 149 -19.12 2.67 15.33
N SER A 150 -19.08 3.64 16.24
CA SER A 150 -19.89 4.86 16.13
C SER A 150 -19.45 5.75 14.98
N ASP A 151 -18.14 5.87 14.75
CA ASP A 151 -17.60 6.68 13.66
C ASP A 151 -17.89 6.06 12.31
N LEU A 152 -17.72 4.73 12.21
CA LEU A 152 -18.05 3.96 11.01
C LEU A 152 -19.50 4.12 10.59
N LYS A 153 -20.43 4.07 11.56
CA LYS A 153 -21.88 4.21 11.34
C LYS A 153 -22.37 5.64 11.19
N SER A 154 -21.54 6.63 11.53
CA SER A 154 -21.89 8.03 11.35
C SER A 154 -21.74 8.43 9.89
N GLU A 155 -22.70 9.16 9.35
CA GLU A 155 -22.59 9.76 8.00
C GLU A 155 -21.51 10.85 7.94
N TYR A 156 -21.18 11.45 9.09
CA TYR A 156 -20.30 12.61 9.19
C TYR A 156 -18.94 12.28 9.81
N SER A 157 -18.96 11.62 10.97
CA SER A 157 -17.71 11.34 11.72
C SER A 157 -16.77 10.51 10.86
N THR A 158 -15.52 11.00 10.76
CA THR A 158 -14.40 10.37 10.05
C THR A 158 -14.65 10.05 8.57
N THR A 159 -15.78 10.49 8.00
CA THR A 159 -16.07 10.33 6.56
C THR A 159 -15.04 11.05 5.70
N TYR A 160 -14.50 12.18 6.17
CA TYR A 160 -13.41 12.86 5.49
C TYR A 160 -12.13 12.00 5.37
N LEU A 161 -11.84 11.10 6.32
CA LEU A 161 -10.68 10.20 6.26
C LEU A 161 -10.85 9.15 5.16
N ASP A 162 -12.04 8.55 5.06
CA ASP A 162 -12.39 7.60 4.01
C ASP A 162 -12.30 8.25 2.62
N ILE A 163 -12.91 9.44 2.45
CA ILE A 163 -12.85 10.23 1.21
C ILE A 163 -11.39 10.51 0.82
N MET A 164 -10.56 10.92 1.78
CA MET A 164 -9.16 11.23 1.52
C MET A 164 -8.36 10.00 1.09
N ALA A 165 -8.60 8.82 1.67
CA ALA A 165 -7.93 7.58 1.29
C ALA A 165 -8.43 7.03 -0.05
N GLN A 166 -9.75 6.92 -0.24
CA GLN A 166 -10.38 6.46 -1.47
C GLN A 166 -9.95 7.32 -2.66
N SER A 167 -9.85 8.64 -2.50
CA SER A 167 -9.41 9.54 -3.56
C SER A 167 -7.98 9.29 -4.02
N VAL A 168 -7.08 8.78 -3.15
CA VAL A 168 -5.74 8.35 -3.58
C VAL A 168 -5.85 7.13 -4.51
N LEU A 169 -6.68 6.15 -4.15
CA LEU A 169 -6.85 4.95 -4.97
C LEU A 169 -7.52 5.26 -6.31
N LEU A 170 -8.50 6.15 -6.33
CA LEU A 170 -9.14 6.62 -7.57
C LEU A 170 -8.13 7.30 -8.51
N ALA A 171 -7.20 8.09 -7.94
CA ALA A 171 -6.15 8.74 -8.70
C ALA A 171 -5.08 7.75 -9.23
N ILE A 172 -4.91 6.60 -8.58
CA ILE A 172 -4.04 5.51 -9.06
C ILE A 172 -4.70 4.70 -10.17
N GLU A 173 -6.02 4.50 -10.09
CA GLU A 173 -6.77 3.58 -10.96
C GLU A 173 -6.82 3.98 -12.43
N GLY A 174 -6.89 5.27 -12.71
CA GLY A 174 -6.85 5.73 -14.09
C GLY A 174 -8.15 5.65 -14.87
N ARG A 175 -9.30 5.37 -14.24
CA ARG A 175 -10.59 5.42 -14.95
C ARG A 175 -11.09 6.83 -15.17
N MET A 176 -10.77 7.74 -14.26
CA MET A 176 -11.13 9.16 -14.36
C MET A 176 -10.40 9.84 -15.52
N GLY A 177 -10.76 11.07 -15.90
CA GLY A 177 -10.07 11.79 -16.97
C GLY A 177 -8.56 11.93 -16.71
N LEU A 178 -7.76 12.17 -17.76
CA LEU A 178 -6.28 12.23 -17.65
C LEU A 178 -5.77 13.16 -16.54
N GLY A 179 -6.49 14.26 -16.27
CA GLY A 179 -6.14 15.22 -15.21
C GLY A 179 -6.33 14.69 -13.78
N ALA A 180 -6.98 13.54 -13.59
CA ALA A 180 -7.23 12.91 -12.30
C ALA A 180 -6.41 11.61 -12.12
N ARG A 181 -5.30 11.46 -12.86
CA ARG A 181 -4.46 10.26 -12.81
C ARG A 181 -3.05 10.60 -12.37
N ILE A 182 -2.51 9.83 -11.43
CA ILE A 182 -1.09 9.88 -11.07
C ILE A 182 -0.33 9.11 -12.15
N THR A 183 0.47 9.81 -12.96
CA THR A 183 1.19 9.20 -14.10
C THR A 183 2.71 9.20 -13.92
N THR A 184 3.23 9.98 -12.99
CA THR A 184 4.65 10.14 -12.69
C THR A 184 4.88 10.29 -11.19
N MET A 185 6.11 10.11 -10.72
CA MET A 185 6.53 10.38 -9.34
C MET A 185 6.78 11.88 -9.09
N ASP A 186 5.92 12.75 -9.61
CA ASP A 186 5.88 14.19 -9.30
C ASP A 186 4.78 14.43 -8.26
N ARG A 187 5.18 14.77 -7.03
CA ARG A 187 4.24 14.97 -5.91
C ARG A 187 3.23 16.09 -6.18
N ALA A 188 3.65 17.18 -6.84
CA ALA A 188 2.77 18.31 -7.10
C ALA A 188 1.73 17.96 -8.16
N ALA A 189 2.15 17.33 -9.26
CA ALA A 189 1.22 16.85 -10.29
C ALA A 189 0.28 15.77 -9.74
N ALA A 190 0.80 14.85 -8.93
CA ALA A 190 0.02 13.80 -8.29
C ALA A 190 -0.99 14.36 -7.28
N TYR A 191 -0.62 15.41 -6.52
CA TYR A 191 -1.56 16.09 -5.62
C TYR A 191 -2.71 16.76 -6.38
N GLN A 192 -2.43 17.35 -7.55
CA GLN A 192 -3.49 17.88 -8.41
C GLN A 192 -4.39 16.76 -8.94
N ALA A 193 -3.82 15.64 -9.38
CA ALA A 193 -4.60 14.48 -9.80
C ALA A 193 -5.50 13.94 -8.69
N TYR A 194 -4.96 13.85 -7.47
CA TYR A 194 -5.69 13.49 -6.25
C TYR A 194 -6.86 14.44 -5.95
N CYS A 195 -6.63 15.76 -6.02
CA CYS A 195 -7.69 16.75 -5.83
C CYS A 195 -8.78 16.65 -6.91
N ASN A 196 -8.38 16.42 -8.16
CA ASN A 196 -9.31 16.24 -9.26
C ASN A 196 -10.13 14.96 -9.09
N ALA A 197 -9.51 13.84 -8.71
CA ALA A 197 -10.21 12.58 -8.45
C ALA A 197 -11.26 12.74 -7.34
N MET A 198 -10.90 13.44 -6.28
CA MET A 198 -11.80 13.77 -5.19
C MET A 198 -12.98 14.65 -5.64
N GLN A 199 -12.72 15.65 -6.49
CA GLN A 199 -13.79 16.49 -7.05
C GLN A 199 -14.72 15.68 -7.97
N TYR A 200 -14.18 14.77 -8.79
CA TYR A 200 -14.97 13.95 -9.71
C TYR A 200 -15.90 12.98 -8.98
N GLU A 201 -15.43 12.36 -7.89
CA GLU A 201 -16.21 11.34 -7.19
C GLU A 201 -17.15 11.92 -6.14
N TYR A 202 -16.70 12.94 -5.41
CA TYR A 202 -17.38 13.44 -4.22
C TYR A 202 -17.98 14.83 -4.38
N HIS A 203 -17.74 15.53 -5.49
CA HIS A 203 -18.30 16.86 -5.77
C HIS A 203 -18.08 17.86 -4.62
N LEU A 204 -16.82 18.13 -4.27
CA LEU A 204 -16.49 19.12 -3.22
C LEU A 204 -17.12 20.49 -3.52
N ASP A 205 -17.05 20.89 -4.79
CA ASP A 205 -17.79 22.01 -5.35
C ASP A 205 -19.05 21.53 -6.11
N PRO A 206 -20.10 22.38 -6.24
CA PRO A 206 -21.32 22.03 -6.94
C PRO A 206 -21.06 21.49 -8.35
N TYR A 207 -21.59 20.30 -8.63
CA TYR A 207 -21.38 19.60 -9.89
C TYR A 207 -22.71 19.12 -10.46
N GLU A 208 -22.94 19.36 -11.76
CA GLU A 208 -24.13 18.87 -12.44
C GLU A 208 -23.91 17.42 -12.92
N TRP A 209 -24.65 16.49 -12.32
CA TRP A 209 -24.67 15.08 -12.68
C TRP A 209 -26.10 14.67 -13.00
N GLU A 210 -26.33 14.07 -14.18
CA GLU A 210 -27.66 13.62 -14.64
C GLU A 210 -28.77 14.68 -14.49
N GLY A 211 -28.43 15.95 -14.74
CA GLY A 211 -29.37 17.08 -14.65
C GLY A 211 -29.72 17.51 -13.23
N LYS A 212 -28.97 17.06 -12.22
CA LYS A 212 -29.05 17.52 -10.83
C LYS A 212 -27.72 18.11 -10.39
N VAL A 213 -27.79 19.27 -9.75
CA VAL A 213 -26.64 19.82 -9.04
C VAL A 213 -26.48 19.03 -7.74
N THR A 214 -25.31 18.44 -7.56
CA THR A 214 -24.95 17.67 -6.37
C THR A 214 -23.66 18.25 -5.80
N GLN A 215 -23.53 18.20 -4.47
CA GLN A 215 -22.34 18.68 -3.77
C GLN A 215 -22.19 17.90 -2.47
N LEU A 216 -20.97 17.58 -2.06
CA LEU A 216 -20.70 16.99 -0.74
C LEU A 216 -21.29 17.86 0.38
N HIS A 217 -21.77 17.22 1.45
CA HIS A 217 -22.25 17.96 2.61
C HIS A 217 -21.17 18.94 3.14
N PRO A 218 -21.51 20.23 3.39
CA PRO A 218 -20.53 21.29 3.66
C PRO A 218 -19.59 21.01 4.84
N GLN A 219 -20.08 20.36 5.89
CA GLN A 219 -19.24 19.98 7.03
C GLN A 219 -18.12 19.03 6.62
N ILE A 220 -18.46 17.98 5.87
CA ILE A 220 -17.48 16.97 5.43
C ILE A 220 -16.53 17.60 4.41
N ALA A 221 -17.05 18.40 3.47
CA ALA A 221 -16.24 19.13 2.50
C ALA A 221 -15.22 20.04 3.20
N SER A 222 -15.61 20.76 4.25
CA SER A 222 -14.70 21.61 5.03
C SER A 222 -13.59 20.80 5.71
N GLU A 223 -13.90 19.63 6.28
CA GLU A 223 -12.89 18.76 6.89
C GLU A 223 -11.93 18.19 5.83
N VAL A 224 -12.45 17.77 4.68
CA VAL A 224 -11.63 17.29 3.57
C VAL A 224 -10.69 18.39 3.08
N LEU A 225 -11.20 19.59 2.77
CA LEU A 225 -10.39 20.70 2.27
C LEU A 225 -9.30 21.12 3.26
N ALA A 226 -9.58 21.07 4.57
CA ALA A 226 -8.62 21.42 5.61
C ALA A 226 -7.48 20.38 5.78
N ASN A 227 -7.73 19.10 5.46
CA ASN A 227 -6.81 18.01 5.79
C ASN A 227 -6.16 17.32 4.57
N ARG A 228 -6.75 17.44 3.38
CA ARG A 228 -6.36 16.65 2.19
C ARG A 228 -4.90 16.81 1.78
N GLU A 229 -4.33 18.01 1.90
CA GLU A 229 -2.93 18.24 1.53
C GLU A 229 -1.98 17.51 2.46
N LYS A 230 -2.20 17.64 3.78
CA LYS A 230 -1.37 16.97 4.77
C LYS A 230 -1.50 15.45 4.63
N PHE A 231 -2.73 14.94 4.52
CA PHE A 231 -2.98 13.51 4.34
C PHE A 231 -2.24 12.95 3.11
N PHE A 232 -2.37 13.62 1.96
CA PHE A 232 -1.71 13.20 0.73
C PHE A 232 -0.18 13.22 0.87
N ASN A 233 0.38 14.30 1.41
CA ASN A 233 1.83 14.43 1.59
C ASN A 233 2.39 13.38 2.56
N ASP A 234 1.70 13.10 3.67
CA ASP A 234 2.12 12.06 4.62
C ASP A 234 2.08 10.66 3.98
N ALA A 235 1.03 10.35 3.20
CA ALA A 235 0.92 9.08 2.47
C ALA A 235 1.96 8.95 1.35
N TRP A 236 2.24 10.04 0.64
CA TRP A 236 3.29 10.11 -0.37
C TRP A 236 4.68 9.88 0.23
N ASP A 237 4.99 10.55 1.33
CA ASP A 237 6.28 10.41 2.00
C ASP A 237 6.46 8.97 2.51
N ALA A 238 5.42 8.37 3.10
CA ALA A 238 5.43 6.95 3.50
C ALA A 238 5.64 6.02 2.30
N ALA A 239 4.98 6.29 1.18
CA ALA A 239 5.12 5.51 -0.05
C ALA A 239 6.55 5.56 -0.60
N LEU A 240 7.22 6.72 -0.54
CA LEU A 240 8.63 6.85 -0.94
C LEU A 240 9.56 6.07 -0.01
N VAL A 241 9.32 6.09 1.30
CA VAL A 241 10.11 5.29 2.25
C VAL A 241 9.96 3.80 1.98
N MET A 242 8.73 3.33 1.77
CA MET A 242 8.46 1.94 1.37
C MET A 242 9.11 1.61 0.02
N TYR A 243 8.99 2.49 -0.97
CA TYR A 243 9.60 2.31 -2.28
C TYR A 243 11.13 2.19 -2.22
N ASN A 244 11.80 3.06 -1.45
CA ASN A 244 13.24 3.00 -1.21
C ASN A 244 13.69 1.73 -0.48
N ALA A 245 12.79 1.13 0.30
CA ALA A 245 13.05 -0.11 1.03
C ALA A 245 12.87 -1.37 0.17
N ILE A 246 12.63 -1.21 -1.14
CA ILE A 246 12.57 -2.30 -2.12
C ILE A 246 13.91 -2.37 -2.86
N GLN A 247 14.62 -3.50 -2.73
CA GLN A 247 15.89 -3.73 -3.44
C GLN A 247 15.75 -4.89 -4.43
N ASN A 248 16.53 -4.89 -5.50
CA ASN A 248 16.59 -5.99 -6.44
C ASN A 248 17.97 -6.65 -6.36
N ASN A 249 18.03 -7.98 -6.31
CA ASN A 249 19.27 -8.73 -6.42
C ASN A 249 19.10 -9.96 -7.34
N ALA A 250 20.15 -10.77 -7.47
CA ALA A 250 20.14 -11.96 -8.32
C ALA A 250 19.11 -13.03 -7.89
N ALA A 251 18.65 -13.00 -6.63
CA ALA A 251 17.62 -13.89 -6.09
C ALA A 251 16.20 -13.32 -6.21
N GLY A 252 16.04 -12.07 -6.65
CA GLY A 252 14.75 -11.41 -6.85
C GLY A 252 14.59 -10.11 -6.07
N ILE A 253 13.33 -9.76 -5.78
CA ILE A 253 12.96 -8.56 -5.06
C ILE A 253 13.11 -8.80 -3.55
N GLN A 254 13.80 -7.88 -2.85
CA GLN A 254 13.96 -7.87 -1.41
C GLN A 254 13.12 -6.75 -0.77
N ALA A 255 12.36 -7.11 0.25
CA ALA A 255 11.51 -6.21 1.01
C ALA A 255 12.21 -5.66 2.26
N ASN A 256 11.93 -4.42 2.65
CA ASN A 256 12.47 -3.75 3.83
C ASN A 256 14.02 -3.71 3.87
N HIS A 257 14.66 -3.51 2.72
CA HIS A 257 16.11 -3.51 2.60
C HIS A 257 16.66 -2.17 2.14
N MET A 258 17.82 -1.80 2.68
CA MET A 258 18.64 -0.69 2.19
C MET A 258 20.07 -1.15 1.97
N SER A 259 20.73 -0.56 0.98
CA SER A 259 22.14 -0.83 0.72
C SER A 259 23.02 0.17 1.47
N ALA A 260 24.11 -0.34 2.04
CA ALA A 260 25.21 0.48 2.54
C ALA A 260 26.49 0.24 1.73
N GLU A 261 27.28 1.30 1.63
CA GLU A 261 28.66 1.26 1.16
C GLU A 261 29.60 1.32 2.37
N VAL A 262 30.69 0.54 2.35
CA VAL A 262 31.72 0.63 3.40
C VAL A 262 32.61 1.82 3.08
N ASP A 263 32.91 2.66 4.08
CA ASP A 263 33.86 3.76 3.90
C ASP A 263 35.25 3.18 3.53
N PRO A 264 35.84 3.56 2.39
CA PRO A 264 37.13 3.04 1.96
C PRO A 264 38.30 3.42 2.89
N ASN A 265 38.14 4.48 3.70
CA ASN A 265 39.15 4.96 4.63
C ASN A 265 38.94 4.45 6.06
N ASP A 266 37.73 4.00 6.40
CA ASP A 266 37.39 3.43 7.70
C ASP A 266 36.42 2.25 7.54
N PRO A 267 36.92 1.00 7.44
CA PRO A 267 36.09 -0.19 7.27
C PRO A 267 35.10 -0.48 8.41
N SER A 268 35.10 0.32 9.49
CA SER A 268 34.09 0.26 10.55
C SER A 268 32.85 1.11 10.26
N LYS A 269 32.88 1.95 9.22
CA LYS A 269 31.79 2.85 8.84
C LYS A 269 31.05 2.36 7.61
N TYR A 270 29.73 2.47 7.69
CA TYR A 270 28.79 2.00 6.69
C TYR A 270 27.85 3.14 6.34
N ILE A 271 27.87 3.56 5.07
CA ILE A 271 27.20 4.75 4.56
C ILE A 271 25.96 4.31 3.80
N VAL A 272 24.79 4.71 4.30
CA VAL A 272 23.50 4.53 3.63
C VAL A 272 23.12 5.85 2.97
N LYS A 273 23.02 5.84 1.64
CA LYS A 273 22.57 6.99 0.84
C LYS A 273 21.13 6.78 0.40
N ILE A 274 20.27 7.76 0.67
CA ILE A 274 18.82 7.64 0.54
C ILE A 274 18.30 8.74 -0.38
N ASN A 275 17.60 8.38 -1.45
CA ASN A 275 16.93 9.36 -2.29
C ASN A 275 15.64 9.83 -1.63
N CYS A 276 15.59 11.07 -1.17
CA CYS A 276 14.37 11.67 -0.62
C CYS A 276 13.58 12.44 -1.68
N TYR A 277 13.94 12.34 -2.97
CA TYR A 277 13.26 12.96 -4.10
C TYR A 277 13.09 14.48 -3.94
N ASN A 278 14.10 15.14 -3.36
CA ASN A 278 14.08 16.57 -2.99
C ASN A 278 13.01 16.95 -1.96
N LEU A 279 12.48 15.97 -1.21
CA LEU A 279 11.48 16.18 -0.17
C LEU A 279 12.13 16.09 1.21
N GLN A 280 12.42 17.25 1.81
CA GLN A 280 12.89 17.36 3.19
C GLN A 280 11.95 16.64 4.18
N SER A 281 10.64 16.63 3.90
CA SER A 281 9.64 15.99 4.76
C SER A 281 9.85 14.48 4.90
N VAL A 282 10.30 13.80 3.85
CA VAL A 282 10.64 12.36 3.91
C VAL A 282 11.78 12.12 4.90
N TRP A 283 12.78 12.99 4.92
CA TRP A 283 13.89 12.91 5.84
C TRP A 283 13.45 13.19 7.29
N ASP A 284 12.83 14.35 7.51
CA ASP A 284 12.47 14.85 8.84
C ASP A 284 11.41 13.96 9.54
N ASN A 285 10.52 13.35 8.76
CA ASN A 285 9.46 12.50 9.31
C ASN A 285 9.94 11.07 9.61
N TYR A 286 10.88 10.54 8.82
CA TYR A 286 11.27 9.13 8.90
C TYR A 286 12.77 8.94 9.16
N TYR A 287 13.63 9.27 8.19
CA TYR A 287 15.04 8.87 8.23
C TYR A 287 15.88 9.57 9.31
N SER A 288 15.50 10.77 9.74
CA SER A 288 16.15 11.45 10.85
C SER A 288 15.78 10.87 12.23
N LYS A 289 14.83 9.93 12.29
CA LYS A 289 14.21 9.38 13.50
C LYS A 289 14.20 7.85 13.45
N ILE A 290 15.40 7.27 13.54
CA ILE A 290 15.58 5.81 13.53
C ILE A 290 16.23 5.32 14.82
N SER A 291 15.86 4.11 15.21
CA SER A 291 16.44 3.40 16.35
C SER A 291 16.98 2.04 15.93
N ILE A 292 18.22 1.74 16.36
CA ILE A 292 18.88 0.46 16.12
C ILE A 292 18.38 -0.53 17.19
N THR A 293 17.66 -1.58 16.80
CA THR A 293 16.91 -2.41 17.75
C THR A 293 17.47 -3.82 17.96
N GLU A 294 18.28 -4.33 17.04
CA GLU A 294 18.68 -5.75 17.04
C GLU A 294 20.14 -5.97 16.61
N SER A 295 20.98 -4.93 16.72
CA SER A 295 22.36 -4.99 16.26
C SER A 295 23.30 -4.41 17.34
N PRO A 296 23.63 -5.19 18.39
CA PRO A 296 24.55 -4.74 19.45
C PRO A 296 25.90 -4.32 18.88
N GLY A 297 26.46 -3.22 19.39
CA GLY A 297 27.74 -2.68 18.91
C GLY A 297 27.63 -1.75 17.71
N TRP A 298 26.43 -1.56 17.16
CA TRP A 298 26.16 -0.54 16.15
C TRP A 298 25.73 0.78 16.78
N SER A 299 26.11 1.88 16.13
CA SER A 299 25.68 3.24 16.49
C SER A 299 25.55 4.12 15.26
N THR A 300 24.70 5.14 15.34
CA THR A 300 24.64 6.19 14.32
C THR A 300 25.73 7.22 14.62
N GLU A 301 26.68 7.37 13.70
CA GLU A 301 27.77 8.35 13.84
C GLU A 301 27.36 9.72 13.29
N SER A 302 26.67 9.74 12.14
CA SER A 302 26.10 10.96 11.58
C SER A 302 24.85 10.67 10.77
N SER A 303 24.00 11.67 10.66
CA SER A 303 22.76 11.63 9.88
C SER A 303 22.50 13.04 9.36
N GLN A 304 22.44 13.20 8.05
CA GLN A 304 22.27 14.50 7.40
C GLN A 304 21.45 14.40 6.11
N TYR A 305 20.75 15.49 5.78
CA TYR A 305 20.08 15.67 4.51
C TYR A 305 20.70 16.85 3.76
N ASP A 306 20.91 16.67 2.46
CA ASP A 306 21.39 17.70 1.56
C ASP A 306 20.24 18.20 0.65
N PRO A 307 19.69 19.40 0.90
CA PRO A 307 18.64 19.98 0.08
C PRO A 307 19.04 20.27 -1.36
N ALA A 308 20.34 20.41 -1.66
CA ALA A 308 20.80 20.72 -3.01
C ALA A 308 20.75 19.49 -3.93
N THR A 309 20.95 18.29 -3.36
CA THR A 309 20.93 17.03 -4.10
C THR A 309 19.67 16.21 -3.87
N GLY A 310 18.93 16.48 -2.79
CA GLY A 310 17.74 15.73 -2.40
C GLY A 310 18.04 14.39 -1.74
N TYR A 311 19.29 14.16 -1.32
CA TYR A 311 19.73 12.91 -0.70
C TYR A 311 19.93 13.05 0.82
N GLY A 312 19.45 12.04 1.54
CA GLY A 312 19.83 11.76 2.91
C GLY A 312 21.06 10.86 2.97
N THR A 313 21.91 11.06 3.98
CA THR A 313 23.05 10.19 4.28
C THR A 313 23.05 9.84 5.76
N ILE A 314 23.07 8.54 6.06
CA ILE A 314 23.24 8.03 7.42
C ILE A 314 24.54 7.24 7.45
N VAL A 315 25.44 7.59 8.38
CA VAL A 315 26.67 6.86 8.62
C VAL A 315 26.50 6.07 9.90
N PHE A 316 26.51 4.75 9.76
CA PHE A 316 26.52 3.81 10.87
C PHE A 316 27.94 3.36 11.16
N LYS A 317 28.25 3.19 12.44
CA LYS A 317 29.51 2.63 12.91
C LYS A 317 29.26 1.27 13.55
N GLY A 318 29.96 0.26 13.07
CA GLY A 318 29.96 -1.11 13.58
C GLY A 318 31.38 -1.64 13.75
N SER A 319 31.55 -2.97 13.86
CA SER A 319 32.88 -3.58 13.83
C SER A 319 33.43 -3.61 12.41
N ALA A 320 34.73 -3.41 12.25
CA ALA A 320 35.38 -3.51 10.95
C ALA A 320 35.25 -4.91 10.34
N GLY A 321 34.92 -4.97 9.05
CA GLY A 321 34.85 -6.23 8.30
C GLY A 321 33.62 -7.10 8.59
N ILE A 322 32.55 -6.54 9.18
CA ILE A 322 31.27 -7.23 9.29
C ILE A 322 30.69 -7.52 7.90
N ASP A 323 30.25 -8.75 7.69
CA ASP A 323 29.44 -9.15 6.55
C ASP A 323 27.98 -8.72 6.81
N LEU A 324 27.61 -7.56 6.28
CA LEU A 324 26.25 -7.00 6.42
C LEU A 324 25.15 -7.95 5.92
N ASN A 325 25.48 -8.91 5.05
CA ASN A 325 24.51 -9.87 4.54
C ASN A 325 24.28 -11.07 5.48
N LYS A 326 25.09 -11.21 6.55
CA LYS A 326 24.96 -12.28 7.55
C LYS A 326 24.62 -11.76 8.95
N ASP A 327 25.31 -10.71 9.38
CA ASP A 327 25.26 -10.21 10.76
C ASP A 327 24.53 -8.84 10.84
N GLY A 328 23.64 -8.61 9.88
CA GLY A 328 23.17 -7.30 9.41
C GLY A 328 22.70 -6.29 10.46
N LEU A 329 22.95 -5.02 10.14
CA LEU A 329 22.40 -3.87 10.83
C LEU A 329 20.88 -3.81 10.60
N LYS A 330 20.11 -3.70 11.68
CA LYS A 330 18.67 -3.54 11.65
C LYS A 330 18.25 -2.29 12.40
N PHE A 331 17.30 -1.55 11.83
CA PHE A 331 16.69 -0.41 12.49
C PHE A 331 15.18 -0.37 12.30
N LYS A 332 14.54 0.39 13.17
CA LYS A 332 13.13 0.77 13.07
C LYS A 332 13.00 2.29 13.01
N PHE A 333 11.83 2.75 12.59
CA PHE A 333 11.48 4.17 12.65
C PHE A 333 10.82 4.47 13.98
N ASP A 334 11.23 5.53 14.66
CA ASP A 334 10.67 5.89 15.97
C ASP A 334 9.18 6.27 15.87
N ASN A 335 8.77 6.77 14.70
CA ASN A 335 7.37 6.92 14.32
C ASN A 335 7.16 6.30 12.93
N PRO A 336 6.54 5.11 12.84
CA PRO A 336 6.33 4.46 11.57
C PRO A 336 5.25 5.12 10.72
N GLY A 337 4.47 6.08 11.24
CA GLY A 337 3.47 6.81 10.47
C GLY A 337 2.55 5.87 9.69
N PHE A 338 2.55 5.99 8.35
CA PHE A 338 1.74 5.18 7.43
C PHE A 338 2.53 4.05 6.75
N LEU A 339 3.70 3.69 7.30
CA LEU A 339 4.50 2.59 6.79
C LEU A 339 3.88 1.24 7.13
N THR A 340 4.18 0.24 6.29
CA THR A 340 3.91 -1.17 6.58
C THR A 340 5.04 -2.08 6.13
N ASP A 341 5.09 -3.26 6.74
CA ASP A 341 6.03 -4.33 6.46
C ASP A 341 5.82 -4.92 5.05
N LEU A 342 6.78 -4.68 4.16
CA LEU A 342 6.74 -5.16 2.78
C LEU A 342 7.09 -6.65 2.62
N SER A 343 7.58 -7.31 3.68
CA SER A 343 7.95 -8.74 3.65
C SER A 343 6.75 -9.68 3.73
N GLN A 344 5.55 -9.12 3.94
CA GLN A 344 4.28 -9.81 4.03
C GLN A 344 3.31 -9.26 2.99
N PRO A 345 2.10 -9.83 2.83
CA PRO A 345 1.10 -9.22 1.98
C PRO A 345 0.81 -7.78 2.45
N VAL A 346 1.04 -6.83 1.54
CA VAL A 346 0.94 -5.38 1.78
C VAL A 346 -0.50 -4.93 1.60
N LEU A 347 -1.16 -5.47 0.57
CA LEU A 347 -2.57 -5.25 0.26
C LEU A 347 -3.28 -6.58 0.12
N TYR A 348 -4.50 -6.62 0.63
CA TYR A 348 -5.41 -7.75 0.47
C TYR A 348 -6.53 -7.35 -0.48
N GLU A 349 -6.74 -8.18 -1.48
CA GLU A 349 -7.87 -8.09 -2.38
C GLU A 349 -8.99 -8.99 -1.85
N PHE A 350 -10.16 -8.41 -1.62
CA PHE A 350 -11.34 -9.12 -1.15
C PHE A 350 -12.35 -9.30 -2.26
N ASP A 351 -12.92 -10.50 -2.30
CA ASP A 351 -14.16 -10.81 -2.99
C ASP A 351 -15.26 -11.06 -1.95
N PHE A 352 -16.51 -11.07 -2.40
CA PHE A 352 -17.68 -11.18 -1.52
C PHE A 352 -18.66 -12.20 -2.04
N CYS A 353 -19.27 -12.91 -1.10
CA CYS A 353 -20.36 -13.81 -1.39
C CYS A 353 -21.67 -13.29 -0.80
N THR A 354 -22.74 -13.50 -1.55
CA THR A 354 -24.10 -13.28 -1.08
C THR A 354 -24.95 -14.52 -1.34
N ILE A 355 -25.93 -14.77 -0.49
CA ILE A 355 -26.94 -15.79 -0.76
C ILE A 355 -27.93 -15.20 -1.76
N GLY A 356 -27.99 -15.82 -2.94
CA GLY A 356 -28.92 -15.45 -3.99
C GLY A 356 -30.39 -15.69 -3.61
N PRO A 357 -31.35 -15.15 -4.37
CA PRO A 357 -32.78 -15.33 -4.12
C PRO A 357 -33.24 -16.79 -4.13
N ASP A 358 -32.49 -17.67 -4.78
CA ASP A 358 -32.71 -19.11 -4.88
C ASP A 358 -32.01 -19.91 -3.77
N GLY A 359 -31.38 -19.23 -2.81
CA GLY A 359 -30.64 -19.85 -1.72
C GLY A 359 -29.26 -20.36 -2.10
N THR A 360 -28.78 -20.08 -3.32
CA THR A 360 -27.44 -20.48 -3.77
C THR A 360 -26.39 -19.43 -3.41
N LEU A 361 -25.15 -19.87 -3.20
CA LEU A 361 -24.03 -18.96 -2.98
C LEU A 361 -23.66 -18.30 -4.31
N GLN A 362 -23.82 -16.99 -4.40
CA GLN A 362 -23.42 -16.22 -5.56
C GLN A 362 -22.05 -15.60 -5.29
N HIS A 363 -21.07 -16.02 -6.09
CA HIS A 363 -19.69 -15.55 -6.05
C HIS A 363 -19.43 -14.51 -7.13
N GLY A 364 -18.63 -13.50 -6.78
CA GLY A 364 -17.97 -12.64 -7.75
C GLY A 364 -18.91 -11.73 -8.55
N GLY A 365 -18.30 -10.84 -9.34
CA GLY A 365 -19.02 -9.82 -10.11
C GLY A 365 -19.30 -8.53 -9.33
N PHE A 366 -18.66 -8.35 -8.17
CA PHE A 366 -18.68 -7.10 -7.42
C PHE A 366 -17.37 -6.32 -7.59
N GLN A 367 -17.34 -5.09 -7.03
CA GLN A 367 -16.16 -4.24 -6.94
C GLN A 367 -14.99 -4.95 -6.25
N THR A 368 -13.78 -4.78 -6.81
CA THR A 368 -12.57 -5.26 -6.16
C THR A 368 -12.24 -4.34 -4.99
N MET A 369 -12.25 -4.90 -3.78
CA MET A 369 -12.07 -4.13 -2.55
C MET A 369 -10.71 -4.40 -1.90
N PHE A 370 -10.06 -3.34 -1.45
CA PHE A 370 -8.72 -3.41 -0.86
C PHE A 370 -8.72 -2.98 0.61
N CYS A 371 -7.97 -3.73 1.43
CA CYS A 371 -7.57 -3.34 2.77
C CYS A 371 -6.11 -3.73 2.99
N ALA A 372 -5.40 -2.98 3.81
CA ALA A 372 -4.03 -3.26 4.22
C ALA A 372 -4.02 -3.69 5.69
N MET A 373 -3.10 -4.57 6.07
CA MET A 373 -2.73 -4.74 7.47
C MET A 373 -1.54 -3.85 7.76
N GLN A 374 -1.64 -3.02 8.80
CA GLN A 374 -0.49 -2.27 9.27
C GLN A 374 0.36 -3.17 10.16
N LYS A 375 1.59 -3.45 9.70
CA LYS A 375 2.64 -4.05 10.52
C LYS A 375 3.86 -3.17 10.43
N GLU A 376 4.46 -2.84 11.58
CA GLU A 376 5.63 -1.97 11.59
C GLU A 376 6.81 -2.65 10.89
N PRO A 377 7.44 -2.00 9.88
CA PRO A 377 8.58 -2.59 9.19
C PRO A 377 9.84 -2.57 10.07
N THR A 378 10.64 -3.63 9.97
CA THR A 378 12.04 -3.62 10.42
C THR A 378 12.92 -3.54 9.19
N ILE A 379 13.76 -2.51 9.09
CA ILE A 379 14.64 -2.32 7.94
C ILE A 379 15.96 -3.03 8.17
N ILE A 380 16.42 -3.76 7.16
CA ILE A 380 17.70 -4.45 7.14
C ILE A 380 18.66 -3.70 6.21
N VAL A 381 19.82 -3.33 6.73
CA VAL A 381 20.90 -2.74 5.95
C VAL A 381 21.85 -3.84 5.51
N GLY A 382 21.92 -4.08 4.20
CA GLY A 382 22.77 -5.09 3.56
C GLY A 382 23.96 -4.46 2.84
N GLY A 383 24.93 -5.30 2.46
CA GLY A 383 25.98 -4.88 1.54
C GLY A 383 25.35 -4.63 0.16
N GLY A 384 25.58 -3.46 -0.43
CA GLY A 384 25.10 -3.20 -1.78
C GLY A 384 25.58 -4.28 -2.75
N PRO A 385 24.75 -4.72 -3.73
CA PRO A 385 25.29 -5.49 -4.84
C PRO A 385 26.37 -4.63 -5.50
N GLY A 386 27.62 -5.10 -5.47
CA GLY A 386 28.70 -4.41 -6.16
C GLY A 386 28.32 -4.19 -7.62
N GLY A 387 28.16 -2.93 -8.02
CA GLY A 387 27.97 -2.50 -9.41
C GLY A 387 26.54 -2.67 -9.93
N GLY A 388 25.80 -1.57 -9.98
CA GLY A 388 24.55 -1.48 -10.73
C GLY A 388 23.69 -0.32 -10.27
N GLY A 389 23.99 0.89 -10.76
CA GLY A 389 23.11 2.05 -10.59
C GLY A 389 21.70 1.72 -11.07
N GLY A 390 20.76 1.68 -10.13
CA GLY A 390 19.34 1.61 -10.41
C GLY A 390 18.83 2.97 -10.85
N GLY A 391 18.52 3.09 -12.14
CA GLY A 391 17.38 3.85 -12.65
C GLY A 391 17.20 5.29 -12.17
N GLY A 392 18.16 6.16 -12.45
CA GLY A 392 17.91 7.59 -12.56
C GLY A 392 17.83 7.96 -14.05
N GLY A 393 16.62 8.22 -14.55
CA GLY A 393 16.44 8.86 -15.86
C GLY A 393 17.05 10.25 -15.83
N GLY A 394 18.26 10.38 -16.35
CA GLY A 394 18.95 11.64 -16.60
C GLY A 394 19.53 11.60 -18.00
N GLU A 395 19.21 12.62 -18.79
CA GLU A 395 19.60 12.79 -20.19
C GLU A 395 21.11 12.64 -20.40
N GLY A 396 21.48 12.21 -21.61
CA GLY A 396 22.83 11.81 -21.98
C GLY A 396 23.92 12.82 -21.64
N GLY A 397 24.97 12.31 -20.99
CA GLY A 397 26.30 12.90 -20.97
C GLY A 397 27.30 11.76 -21.16
N GLU A 398 28.08 11.83 -22.23
CA GLU A 398 29.13 10.87 -22.54
C GLU A 398 30.14 10.78 -21.38
N GLY A 399 30.14 9.66 -20.66
CA GLY A 399 31.15 9.38 -19.65
C GLY A 399 32.45 8.92 -20.29
N SER A 400 33.48 9.75 -20.25
CA SER A 400 34.86 9.32 -20.54
C SER A 400 35.37 8.43 -19.40
N ILE A 401 35.79 7.21 -19.71
CA ILE A 401 36.54 6.35 -18.79
C ILE A 401 38.03 6.72 -18.90
N ALA A 402 38.63 7.18 -17.80
CA ALA A 402 40.08 7.26 -17.67
C ALA A 402 40.62 5.91 -17.21
N LEU A 403 41.21 5.15 -18.14
CA LEU A 403 41.96 3.93 -17.85
C LEU A 403 43.42 4.29 -17.55
N GLU A 404 43.80 4.21 -16.28
CA GLU A 404 45.20 4.34 -15.86
C GLU A 404 45.88 2.97 -16.00
N VAL A 405 46.65 2.78 -17.07
CA VAL A 405 47.39 1.53 -17.33
C VAL A 405 48.76 1.61 -16.68
N HIS A 406 48.93 0.93 -15.56
CA HIS A 406 50.26 0.64 -14.99
C HIS A 406 50.96 -0.44 -15.82
N ARG A 407 51.93 -0.04 -16.65
CA ARG A 407 52.80 -0.99 -17.38
C ARG A 407 53.74 -1.68 -16.39
N TYR A 408 53.39 -2.89 -15.96
CA TYR A 408 54.39 -3.85 -15.49
C TYR A 408 55.07 -4.48 -16.70
N LYS A 409 56.40 -4.37 -16.74
CA LYS A 409 57.27 -5.04 -17.72
C LYS A 409 57.17 -6.56 -17.48
N HIS A 410 56.43 -7.26 -18.33
CA HIS A 410 56.59 -8.70 -18.50
C HIS A 410 57.15 -8.95 -19.90
N SER A 411 58.35 -9.52 -19.98
CA SER A 411 58.86 -10.19 -21.16
C SER A 411 58.41 -11.64 -21.09
N GLU A 412 57.73 -12.11 -22.12
CA GLU A 412 57.51 -13.53 -22.34
C GLU A 412 57.99 -13.88 -23.74
N ASP A 413 58.87 -14.86 -23.83
CA ASP A 413 59.28 -15.48 -25.08
C ASP A 413 58.20 -16.49 -25.48
N TRP A 414 57.57 -16.27 -26.63
CA TRP A 414 56.58 -17.18 -27.19
C TRP A 414 57.20 -17.94 -28.37
N GLN A 415 57.37 -19.26 -28.23
CA GLN A 415 57.51 -20.16 -29.37
C GLN A 415 56.15 -20.82 -29.65
N THR A 416 55.61 -20.58 -30.83
CA THR A 416 54.45 -21.32 -31.36
C THR A 416 54.82 -21.92 -32.71
N THR A 417 54.44 -23.18 -32.93
CA THR A 417 54.62 -23.96 -34.16
C THR A 417 53.49 -23.78 -35.17
N TYR A 418 52.61 -22.79 -34.98
CA TYR A 418 51.52 -22.51 -35.91
C TYR A 418 51.50 -21.02 -36.29
N ASN A 419 51.55 -20.77 -37.60
CA ASN A 419 51.49 -19.43 -38.19
C ASN A 419 50.11 -18.82 -37.93
N VAL A 420 50.04 -17.80 -37.08
CA VAL A 420 48.83 -16.98 -36.92
C VAL A 420 49.14 -15.59 -37.47
N ASP A 421 48.58 -15.29 -38.65
CA ASP A 421 48.58 -13.94 -39.22
C ASP A 421 47.60 -13.05 -38.44
N LEU A 422 48.12 -12.07 -37.72
CA LEU A 422 47.32 -11.03 -37.06
C LEU A 422 47.01 -9.93 -38.09
N ARG A 423 45.75 -9.88 -38.57
CA ARG A 423 45.25 -8.72 -39.33
C ARG A 423 44.80 -7.62 -38.36
N LYS A 424 45.53 -6.50 -38.39
CA LYS A 424 45.10 -5.21 -37.82
C LYS A 424 44.05 -4.59 -38.76
N LEU A 425 42.84 -4.35 -38.27
CA LEU A 425 41.86 -3.51 -38.94
C LEU A 425 41.97 -2.12 -38.32
N ASP A 426 42.44 -1.15 -39.10
CA ASP A 426 42.38 0.27 -38.74
C ASP A 426 41.10 0.88 -39.34
N SER A 427 40.45 1.72 -38.52
CA SER A 427 39.17 2.45 -38.62
C SER A 427 37.88 1.67 -38.43
#